data_AF-A0A522M6B5-F1
#
_entry.id   AF-A0A522M6B5-F1
#
_cell.length_a   1.000
_cell.length_b   1.000
_cell.length_c   1.000
_cell.angle_alpha   90.00
_cell.angle_beta   90.00
_cell.angle_gamma   90.00
#
_symmetry.space_group_name_H-M   'P 1'
#
loop_
_entity.id
_entity.type
_entity.pdbx_description
1 polymer ?
#
loop_
_entity_poly.entity_id
_entity_poly.type
_entity_poly.pdbx_seq_one_letter_code
_entity_poly.pdbx_strand_id
1 'polypeptide(L)'
;MPTLNVTLNDKTYAVRVPDEMLTDAEDFFRKMDSDMDRGWQMSRDFIEHPDKTQRAQIAAHRIMLAMSASNETMAQLMAGYILKRLPGVTGVVVDTDGEMLNTEIVYGAGATSAPAASGKLSRIEAMKQAGKEVTAVYKSGKSFRFAVLDRATGQWVESAALDDEKDAQERRMQAFKQRFEEISG
;
A
#
# COMPACT_ATOMS: atom_id res chain seq x y z
N MET A 1 -8.16 -20.27 7.44
CA MET A 1 -7.74 -18.98 8.04
C MET A 1 -7.48 -17.96 6.95
N PRO A 2 -8.51 -17.22 6.55
CA PRO A 2 -8.34 -16.09 5.64
C PRO A 2 -7.50 -14.99 6.28
N THR A 3 -6.87 -14.19 5.44
CA THR A 3 -5.93 -13.15 5.85
C THR A 3 -6.26 -11.86 5.13
N LEU A 4 -6.25 -10.75 5.86
CA LEU A 4 -6.36 -9.41 5.30
C LEU A 4 -5.00 -8.71 5.46
N ASN A 5 -4.45 -8.19 4.36
CA ASN A 5 -3.25 -7.35 4.41
C ASN A 5 -3.62 -5.91 4.77
N VAL A 6 -3.03 -5.36 5.81
CA VAL A 6 -3.29 -4.00 6.29
C VAL A 6 -2.02 -3.18 6.15
N THR A 7 -2.03 -2.18 5.28
CA THR A 7 -0.87 -1.31 5.07
C THR A 7 -1.05 0.01 5.83
N LEU A 8 -0.12 0.31 6.74
CA LEU A 8 -0.04 1.54 7.53
C LEU A 8 1.34 2.16 7.33
N ASN A 9 1.47 3.42 6.91
CA ASN A 9 2.78 4.12 6.76
C ASN A 9 3.85 3.25 6.06
N ASP A 10 3.54 2.72 4.86
CA ASP A 10 4.38 1.82 4.06
C ASP A 10 4.67 0.42 4.65
N LYS A 11 4.18 0.10 5.86
CA LYS A 11 4.32 -1.22 6.48
C LYS A 11 3.07 -2.04 6.30
N THR A 12 3.22 -3.28 5.82
CA THR A 12 2.09 -4.19 5.63
C THR A 12 2.06 -5.26 6.71
N TYR A 13 0.90 -5.43 7.32
CA TYR A 13 0.64 -6.38 8.39
C TYR A 13 -0.40 -7.40 7.93
N ALA A 14 -0.10 -8.68 8.10
CA ALA A 14 -1.03 -9.76 7.76
C ALA A 14 -1.92 -10.08 8.97
N VAL A 15 -3.17 -9.59 8.96
CA VAL A 15 -4.16 -9.91 10.00
C VAL A 15 -4.81 -11.24 9.64
N ARG A 16 -4.48 -12.29 10.37
CA ARG A 16 -5.05 -13.63 10.19
C ARG A 16 -6.35 -13.74 10.98
N VAL A 17 -7.42 -14.12 10.31
CA VAL A 17 -8.74 -14.26 10.93
C VAL A 17 -9.04 -15.75 11.10
N PRO A 18 -9.31 -16.22 12.33
CA PRO A 18 -9.79 -17.59 12.57
C PRO A 18 -11.11 -17.85 11.82
N ASP A 19 -11.25 -19.02 11.20
CA ASP A 19 -12.47 -19.36 10.44
C ASP A 19 -13.72 -19.42 11.35
N GLU A 20 -13.53 -19.83 12.62
CA GLU A 20 -14.56 -19.80 13.67
C GLU A 20 -15.04 -18.36 13.93
N MET A 21 -14.14 -17.38 14.01
CA MET A 21 -14.50 -15.97 14.22
C MET A 21 -15.38 -15.45 13.08
N LEU A 22 -15.13 -15.85 11.83
CA LEU A 22 -15.96 -15.45 10.69
C LEU A 22 -17.37 -16.07 10.69
N THR A 23 -17.53 -17.18 11.39
CA THR A 23 -18.80 -17.89 11.51
C THR A 23 -19.58 -17.36 12.71
N ASP A 24 -18.90 -17.18 13.84
CA ASP A 24 -19.52 -16.84 15.12
C ASP A 24 -19.75 -15.34 15.30
N ALA A 25 -18.99 -14.48 14.60
CA ALA A 25 -19.11 -13.02 14.73
C ALA A 25 -20.19 -12.39 13.84
N GLU A 26 -21.06 -13.16 13.18
CA GLU A 26 -22.08 -12.60 12.29
C GLU A 26 -23.04 -11.64 13.01
N ASP A 27 -23.44 -11.93 14.25
CA ASP A 27 -24.26 -11.01 15.05
C ASP A 27 -23.53 -9.69 15.35
N PHE A 28 -22.22 -9.77 15.59
CA PHE A 28 -21.39 -8.59 15.76
C PHE A 28 -21.31 -7.77 14.46
N PHE A 29 -21.14 -8.43 13.31
CA PHE A 29 -21.11 -7.78 12.00
C PHE A 29 -22.44 -7.10 11.68
N ARG A 30 -23.58 -7.76 11.93
CA ARG A 30 -24.92 -7.18 11.77
C ARG A 30 -25.15 -5.98 12.66
N LYS A 31 -24.71 -6.05 13.92
CA LYS A 31 -24.78 -4.90 14.83
C LYS A 31 -23.97 -3.73 14.29
N MET A 32 -22.77 -4.00 13.78
CA MET A 32 -21.93 -2.96 13.20
C MET A 32 -22.55 -2.34 11.95
N ASP A 33 -23.18 -3.14 11.08
CA ASP A 33 -23.95 -2.64 9.94
C ASP A 33 -25.07 -1.69 10.39
N SER A 34 -25.86 -2.13 11.38
CA SER A 34 -26.96 -1.33 11.94
C SER A 34 -26.48 -0.06 12.63
N ASP A 35 -25.30 -0.09 13.26
CA ASP A 35 -24.70 1.08 13.89
C ASP A 35 -24.30 2.12 12.83
N MET A 36 -23.73 1.66 11.70
CA MET A 36 -23.34 2.52 10.57
C MET A 36 -24.53 3.02 9.75
N ASP A 37 -25.66 2.31 9.74
CA ASP A 37 -26.91 2.74 9.07
C ASP A 37 -27.50 4.04 9.65
N ARG A 38 -27.09 4.43 10.86
CA ARG A 38 -27.47 5.69 11.52
C ARG A 38 -26.61 6.88 11.11
N GLY A 39 -25.71 6.67 10.17
CA GLY A 39 -24.71 7.62 9.74
C GLY A 39 -23.44 7.55 10.57
N TRP A 40 -22.33 8.01 9.97
CA TRP A 40 -21.01 7.94 10.57
C TRP A 40 -20.18 9.17 10.22
N GLN A 41 -19.45 9.71 11.20
CA GLN A 41 -18.47 10.75 10.97
C GLN A 41 -17.18 10.13 10.40
N MET A 42 -16.97 10.31 9.10
CA MET A 42 -15.75 9.91 8.39
C MET A 42 -14.87 11.15 8.20
N SER A 43 -13.95 11.35 9.13
CA SER A 43 -13.04 12.50 9.14
C SER A 43 -13.82 13.82 9.25
N ARG A 44 -13.77 14.68 8.24
CA ARG A 44 -14.52 15.95 8.20
C ARG A 44 -15.96 15.79 7.75
N ASP A 45 -16.30 14.68 7.10
CA ASP A 45 -17.60 14.46 6.46
C ASP A 45 -18.49 13.54 7.30
N PHE A 46 -19.76 13.92 7.44
CA PHE A 46 -20.78 13.04 8.01
C PHE A 46 -21.48 12.31 6.86
N ILE A 47 -21.39 10.97 6.85
CA ILE A 47 -22.00 10.13 5.83
C ILE A 47 -23.27 9.51 6.43
N GLU A 48 -24.44 9.93 5.98
CA GLU A 48 -25.73 9.47 6.52
C GLU A 48 -25.97 7.96 6.29
N HIS A 49 -25.57 7.45 5.13
CA HIS A 49 -25.73 6.04 4.77
C HIS A 49 -24.46 5.50 4.10
N PRO A 50 -23.45 5.10 4.88
CA PRO A 50 -22.20 4.57 4.35
C PRO A 50 -22.44 3.35 3.44
N ASP A 51 -21.90 3.40 2.22
CA ASP A 51 -21.92 2.27 1.30
C ASP A 51 -20.93 1.16 1.73
N LYS A 52 -20.90 0.05 1.00
CA LYS A 52 -20.05 -1.10 1.39
C LYS A 52 -18.56 -0.76 1.44
N THR A 53 -18.09 0.12 0.56
CA THR A 53 -16.69 0.56 0.53
C THR A 53 -16.41 1.44 1.75
N GLN A 54 -17.27 2.41 2.03
CA GLN A 54 -17.15 3.32 3.16
C GLN A 54 -17.21 2.57 4.50
N ARG A 55 -18.08 1.55 4.63
CA ARG A 55 -18.11 0.67 5.80
C ARG A 55 -16.80 -0.09 6.00
N ALA A 56 -16.19 -0.55 4.92
CA ALA A 56 -14.87 -1.19 4.99
C ALA A 56 -13.76 -0.20 5.36
N GLN A 57 -13.83 1.06 4.90
CA GLN A 57 -12.92 2.13 5.34
C GLN A 57 -13.08 2.43 6.84
N ILE A 58 -14.31 2.49 7.36
CA ILE A 58 -14.60 2.63 8.79
C ILE A 58 -13.99 1.45 9.57
N ALA A 59 -14.20 0.22 9.09
CA ALA A 59 -13.62 -0.97 9.71
C ALA A 59 -12.08 -0.95 9.66
N ALA A 60 -11.47 -0.50 8.56
CA ALA A 60 -10.03 -0.38 8.40
C ALA A 60 -9.41 0.65 9.36
N HIS A 61 -10.07 1.80 9.55
CA HIS A 61 -9.69 2.76 10.58
C HIS A 61 -9.76 2.14 11.99
N ARG A 62 -10.79 1.33 12.27
CA ARG A 62 -10.90 0.60 13.55
C ARG A 62 -9.81 -0.46 13.71
N ILE A 63 -9.33 -1.10 12.64
CA ILE A 63 -8.15 -1.99 12.69
C ILE A 63 -6.93 -1.19 13.12
N MET A 64 -6.68 -0.03 12.50
CA MET A 64 -5.55 0.83 12.86
C MET A 64 -5.58 1.20 14.35
N LEU A 65 -6.72 1.68 14.86
CA LEU A 65 -6.88 2.02 16.28
C LEU A 65 -6.66 0.81 17.19
N ALA A 66 -7.20 -0.35 16.82
CA ALA A 66 -7.03 -1.59 17.57
C ALA A 66 -5.56 -2.02 17.62
N MET A 67 -4.83 -1.93 16.51
CA MET A 67 -3.39 -2.23 16.45
C MET A 67 -2.57 -1.26 17.29
N SER A 68 -2.86 0.04 17.24
CA SER A 68 -2.22 1.03 18.11
C SER A 68 -2.46 0.77 19.60
N ALA A 69 -3.62 0.19 19.94
CA ALA A 69 -3.98 -0.23 21.29
C ALA A 69 -3.56 -1.66 21.64
N SER A 70 -2.82 -2.36 20.76
CA SER A 70 -2.45 -3.78 20.92
C SER A 70 -3.65 -4.73 21.16
N ASN A 71 -4.83 -4.36 20.66
CA ASN A 71 -6.05 -5.16 20.75
C ASN A 71 -6.20 -6.06 19.52
N GLU A 72 -5.50 -7.19 19.53
CA GLU A 72 -5.48 -8.13 18.41
C GLU A 72 -6.87 -8.71 18.09
N THR A 73 -7.67 -9.01 19.11
CA THR A 73 -9.02 -9.56 18.93
C THR A 73 -9.91 -8.59 18.14
N MET A 74 -9.84 -7.30 18.48
CA MET A 74 -10.60 -6.27 17.77
C MET A 74 -10.09 -6.08 16.34
N ALA A 75 -8.76 -6.13 16.12
CA ALA A 75 -8.19 -6.07 14.78
C ALA A 75 -8.65 -7.25 13.90
N GLN A 76 -8.65 -8.47 14.46
CA GLN A 76 -9.14 -9.68 13.77
C GLN A 76 -10.63 -9.60 13.46
N LEU A 77 -11.46 -9.11 14.40
CA LEU A 77 -12.90 -8.92 14.17
C LEU A 77 -13.17 -7.92 13.03
N MET A 78 -12.47 -6.78 13.02
CA MET A 78 -12.63 -5.80 11.95
C MET A 78 -12.12 -6.32 10.60
N ALA A 79 -11.00 -7.04 10.58
CA ALA A 79 -10.51 -7.71 9.37
C ALA A 79 -11.53 -8.74 8.85
N GLY A 80 -12.12 -9.52 9.77
CA GLY A 80 -13.16 -10.49 9.45
C GLY A 80 -14.41 -9.84 8.86
N TYR A 81 -14.83 -8.70 9.40
CA TYR A 81 -15.94 -7.93 8.84
C TYR A 81 -15.68 -7.52 7.39
N ILE A 82 -14.49 -6.97 7.09
CA ILE A 82 -14.14 -6.54 5.73
C ILE A 82 -14.18 -7.74 4.77
N LEU A 83 -13.54 -8.85 5.14
CA LEU A 83 -13.53 -10.07 4.34
C LEU A 83 -14.93 -10.64 4.08
N LYS A 84 -15.84 -10.52 5.07
CA LYS A 84 -17.21 -11.02 4.97
C LYS A 84 -18.12 -10.13 4.11
N ARG A 85 -18.01 -8.80 4.26
CA ARG A 85 -18.88 -7.84 3.58
C ARG A 85 -18.41 -7.47 2.18
N LEU A 86 -17.10 -7.59 1.91
CA LEU A 86 -16.49 -7.36 0.61
C LEU A 86 -15.77 -8.63 0.12
N PRO A 87 -16.50 -9.58 -0.50
CA PRO A 87 -15.89 -10.78 -1.05
C PRO A 87 -14.87 -10.42 -2.14
N GLY A 88 -13.71 -11.09 -2.10
CA GLY A 88 -12.60 -10.83 -3.02
C GLY A 88 -11.61 -9.79 -2.52
N VAL A 89 -11.85 -9.11 -1.40
CA VAL A 89 -10.85 -8.23 -0.78
C VAL A 89 -9.67 -9.05 -0.27
N THR A 90 -8.47 -8.55 -0.54
CA THR A 90 -7.19 -9.10 -0.09
C THR A 90 -6.44 -8.16 0.84
N GLY A 91 -6.80 -6.87 0.87
CA GLY A 91 -6.15 -5.92 1.76
C GLY A 91 -6.78 -4.54 1.79
N VAL A 92 -6.22 -3.69 2.65
CA VAL A 92 -6.57 -2.27 2.81
C VAL A 92 -5.30 -1.44 3.00
N VAL A 93 -5.25 -0.27 2.39
CA VAL A 93 -4.19 0.73 2.60
C VAL A 93 -4.80 1.88 3.38
N VAL A 94 -4.50 1.95 4.67
CA VAL A 94 -5.15 2.91 5.58
C VAL A 94 -4.45 4.25 5.49
N ASP A 95 -5.24 5.30 5.29
CA ASP A 95 -4.80 6.68 5.45
C ASP A 95 -4.59 6.97 6.95
N THR A 96 -3.33 7.19 7.33
CA THR A 96 -2.94 7.45 8.71
C THR A 96 -2.91 8.93 9.06
N ASP A 97 -3.13 9.81 8.08
CA ASP A 97 -3.20 11.27 8.26
C ASP A 97 -4.58 11.74 8.74
N GLY A 98 -5.53 10.80 8.83
CA GLY A 98 -6.84 11.02 9.44
C GLY A 98 -7.95 11.27 8.43
N GLU A 99 -7.73 11.03 7.14
CA GLU A 99 -8.75 11.11 6.09
C GLU A 99 -9.23 9.70 5.72
N MET A 100 -10.22 9.18 6.44
CA MET A 100 -10.73 7.80 6.30
C MET A 100 -11.18 7.48 4.87
N LEU A 101 -11.71 8.48 4.15
CA LEU A 101 -12.16 8.32 2.77
C LEU A 101 -11.02 8.04 1.78
N ASN A 102 -9.78 8.38 2.12
CA ASN A 102 -8.59 8.04 1.32
C ASN A 102 -8.12 6.60 1.53
N THR A 103 -8.70 5.86 2.48
CA THR A 103 -8.34 4.47 2.71
C THR A 103 -8.73 3.62 1.50
N GLU A 104 -7.74 2.96 0.89
CA GLU A 104 -7.96 2.16 -0.32
C GLU A 104 -8.30 0.71 0.03
N ILE A 105 -9.25 0.12 -0.70
CA ILE A 105 -9.63 -1.29 -0.58
C ILE A 105 -9.03 -2.08 -1.76
N VAL A 106 -8.30 -3.15 -1.46
CA VAL A 106 -7.56 -3.96 -2.43
C VAL A 106 -8.28 -5.30 -2.66
N TYR A 107 -8.57 -5.65 -3.91
CA TYR A 107 -9.24 -6.91 -4.29
C TYR A 107 -8.30 -7.85 -5.07
N GLY A 108 -8.51 -9.17 -4.97
CA GLY A 108 -7.88 -10.19 -5.84
C GLY A 108 -8.71 -10.37 -7.12
N ALA A 109 -8.22 -10.25 -8.36
CA ALA A 109 -6.89 -10.42 -8.96
C ALA A 109 -6.02 -9.15 -9.06
N GLY A 110 -5.84 -8.44 -7.94
CA GLY A 110 -4.98 -7.28 -7.81
C GLY A 110 -4.24 -7.26 -6.46
N ALA A 111 -3.88 -8.43 -5.92
CA ALA A 111 -2.79 -8.48 -4.96
C ALA A 111 -1.48 -8.15 -5.70
N THR A 112 -1.17 -6.88 -5.95
CA THR A 112 0.21 -6.46 -6.17
C THR A 112 0.93 -6.41 -4.82
N SER A 113 1.02 -7.54 -4.13
CA SER A 113 2.36 -7.99 -3.76
C SER A 113 2.97 -8.47 -5.07
N ALA A 114 3.96 -7.76 -5.57
CA ALA A 114 4.74 -8.08 -6.76
C ALA A 114 4.55 -9.51 -7.30
N PRO A 115 4.08 -9.70 -8.55
CA PRO A 115 4.39 -10.89 -9.30
C PRO A 115 5.63 -10.61 -10.15
N ALA A 116 6.72 -11.33 -9.84
CA ALA A 116 7.68 -11.66 -10.87
C ALA A 116 6.97 -12.53 -11.92
N ALA A 117 6.95 -12.03 -13.17
CA ALA A 117 6.73 -12.69 -14.48
C ALA A 117 5.47 -13.60 -14.63
N SER A 118 4.61 -13.42 -15.64
CA SER A 118 4.94 -13.24 -17.05
C SER A 118 3.85 -12.45 -17.80
N GLY A 119 4.27 -11.52 -18.69
CA GLY A 119 3.41 -10.96 -19.73
C GLY A 119 3.28 -9.43 -19.74
N LYS A 120 4.39 -8.72 -20.02
CA LYS A 120 4.46 -7.28 -20.35
C LYS A 120 3.96 -6.33 -19.24
N LEU A 121 4.88 -5.99 -18.33
CA LEU A 121 4.72 -4.97 -17.29
C LEU A 121 4.23 -3.63 -17.86
N SER A 122 3.15 -3.12 -17.26
CA SER A 122 2.52 -1.87 -17.68
C SER A 122 3.42 -0.67 -17.37
N ARG A 123 3.57 0.22 -18.36
CA ARG A 123 4.46 1.39 -18.44
C ARG A 123 4.56 2.23 -17.15
N ILE A 124 3.49 2.28 -16.36
CA ILE A 124 3.36 3.10 -15.16
C ILE A 124 4.15 2.51 -13.97
N GLU A 125 4.24 1.19 -13.86
CA GLU A 125 4.94 0.51 -12.76
C GLU A 125 6.46 0.56 -12.94
N ALA A 126 6.91 0.45 -14.20
CA ALA A 126 8.30 0.60 -14.58
C ALA A 126 8.85 2.03 -14.30
N MET A 127 7.99 3.07 -14.32
CA MET A 127 8.40 4.43 -13.94
C MET A 127 8.53 4.60 -12.43
N LYS A 128 7.64 3.99 -11.63
CA LYS A 128 7.65 4.09 -10.16
C LYS A 128 8.81 3.28 -9.56
N GLN A 129 9.15 2.13 -10.15
CA GLN A 129 10.27 1.29 -9.71
C GLN A 129 11.63 1.94 -10.01
N ALA A 130 11.82 2.48 -11.21
CA ALA A 130 13.07 3.14 -11.58
C ALA A 130 13.31 4.43 -10.76
N GLY A 131 12.26 5.03 -10.18
CA GLY A 131 12.39 6.12 -9.19
C GLY A 131 12.91 5.67 -7.82
N LYS A 132 12.74 4.39 -7.46
CA LYS A 132 13.26 3.81 -6.20
C LYS A 132 14.70 3.30 -6.33
N GLU A 133 15.14 2.96 -7.53
CA GLU A 133 16.44 2.36 -7.81
C GLU A 133 17.51 3.38 -8.21
N VAL A 134 17.14 4.65 -8.32
CA VAL A 134 18.04 5.74 -8.68
C VAL A 134 17.85 6.90 -7.71
N THR A 135 18.89 7.24 -6.96
CA THR A 135 18.83 8.37 -6.02
C THR A 135 18.67 9.70 -6.77
N ALA A 136 18.19 10.72 -6.06
CA ALA A 136 18.26 12.09 -6.57
C ALA A 136 19.72 12.47 -6.82
N VAL A 137 19.97 13.35 -7.79
CA VAL A 137 21.30 13.92 -7.98
C VAL A 137 21.66 14.70 -6.72
N TYR A 138 22.80 14.38 -6.11
CA TYR A 138 23.33 15.07 -4.96
C TYR A 138 24.71 15.66 -5.28
N LYS A 139 25.01 16.78 -4.63
CA LYS A 139 26.28 17.48 -4.79
C LYS A 139 27.31 16.90 -3.83
N SER A 140 28.39 16.35 -4.38
CA SER A 140 29.54 15.82 -3.64
C SER A 140 30.77 16.66 -3.96
N GLY A 141 31.07 17.65 -3.11
CA GLY A 141 32.18 18.58 -3.32
C GLY A 141 31.90 19.58 -4.45
N LYS A 142 32.73 19.56 -5.51
CA LYS A 142 32.57 20.41 -6.71
C LYS A 142 31.80 19.74 -7.85
N SER A 143 31.37 18.49 -7.66
CA SER A 143 30.74 17.69 -8.72
C SER A 143 29.41 17.11 -8.23
N PHE A 144 28.57 16.74 -9.18
CA PHE A 144 27.26 16.12 -9.01
C PHE A 144 27.37 14.61 -9.24
N ARG A 145 26.63 13.83 -8.43
CA ARG A 145 26.59 12.37 -8.51
C ARG A 145 25.18 11.86 -8.24
N PHE A 146 24.92 10.64 -8.66
CA PHE A 146 23.74 9.86 -8.30
C PHE A 146 24.15 8.41 -8.07
N ALA A 147 23.37 7.65 -7.33
CA ALA A 147 23.62 6.23 -7.10
C ALA A 147 22.51 5.40 -7.73
N VAL A 148 22.89 4.30 -8.34
CA VAL A 148 21.97 3.32 -8.94
C VAL A 148 22.11 2.02 -8.18
N LEU A 149 20.99 1.43 -7.79
CA LEU A 149 21.01 0.11 -7.17
C LEU A 149 21.29 -0.96 -8.24
N ASP A 150 22.42 -1.63 -8.13
CA ASP A 150 22.73 -2.82 -8.93
C ASP A 150 21.93 -4.00 -8.40
N ARG A 151 20.96 -4.48 -9.18
CA ARG A 151 20.02 -5.52 -8.74
C ARG A 151 20.67 -6.90 -8.67
N ALA A 152 21.75 -7.15 -9.42
CA ALA A 152 22.45 -8.42 -9.41
C ALA A 152 23.23 -8.63 -8.11
N THR A 153 23.73 -7.54 -7.53
CA THR A 153 24.59 -7.56 -6.34
C THR A 153 23.93 -6.94 -5.11
N GLY A 154 22.82 -6.21 -5.28
CA GLY A 154 22.15 -5.44 -4.23
C GLY A 154 22.94 -4.22 -3.77
N GLN A 155 23.98 -3.81 -4.50
CA GLN A 155 24.88 -2.72 -4.10
C GLN A 155 24.52 -1.42 -4.80
N TRP A 156 24.63 -0.31 -4.07
CA TRP A 156 24.51 1.02 -4.66
C TRP A 156 25.80 1.37 -5.38
N VAL A 157 25.74 1.49 -6.70
CA VAL A 157 26.86 1.91 -7.54
C VAL A 157 26.74 3.41 -7.79
N GLU A 158 27.70 4.17 -7.26
CA GLU A 158 27.77 5.62 -7.49
C GLU A 158 28.20 5.93 -8.93
N SER A 159 27.61 6.97 -9.51
CA SER A 159 28.00 7.50 -10.80
C SER A 159 29.36 8.18 -10.74
N ALA A 160 30.01 8.29 -11.90
CA ALA A 160 31.17 9.17 -12.06
C ALA A 160 30.83 10.60 -11.60
N ALA A 161 31.85 11.32 -11.12
CA ALA A 161 31.73 12.73 -10.79
C ALA A 161 31.44 13.54 -12.05
N LEU A 162 30.35 14.30 -12.04
CA LEU A 162 29.93 15.14 -13.16
C LEU A 162 30.06 16.60 -12.77
N ASP A 163 30.62 17.43 -13.63
CA ASP A 163 30.90 18.83 -13.29
C ASP A 163 29.66 19.72 -13.41
N ASP A 164 28.61 19.26 -14.11
CA ASP A 164 27.37 19.99 -14.35
C ASP A 164 26.14 19.21 -13.87
N GLU A 165 25.17 19.92 -13.25
CA GLU A 165 23.93 19.32 -12.74
C GLU A 165 23.07 18.80 -13.90
N LYS A 166 23.09 19.50 -15.04
CA LYS A 166 22.34 19.09 -16.22
C LYS A 166 22.88 17.77 -16.78
N ASP A 167 24.21 17.64 -16.87
CA ASP A 167 24.87 16.38 -17.26
C ASP A 167 24.56 15.25 -16.27
N ALA A 168 24.48 15.55 -14.97
CA ALA A 168 24.08 14.59 -13.95
C ALA A 168 22.64 14.12 -14.09
N GLN A 169 21.71 15.03 -14.42
CA GLN A 169 20.33 14.68 -14.70
C GLN A 169 20.17 13.87 -15.99
N GLU A 170 20.90 14.23 -17.06
CA GLU A 170 20.88 13.48 -18.32
C GLU A 170 21.45 12.07 -18.15
N ARG A 171 22.55 11.91 -17.41
CA ARG A 171 23.10 10.58 -17.10
C ARG A 171 22.20 9.78 -16.17
N ARG A 172 21.54 10.42 -15.21
CA ARG A 172 20.50 9.81 -14.39
C ARG A 172 19.34 9.30 -15.25
N MET A 173 18.88 10.12 -16.19
CA MET A 173 17.81 9.77 -17.13
C MET A 173 18.22 8.61 -18.05
N GLN A 174 19.47 8.57 -18.51
CA GLN A 174 19.99 7.46 -19.30
C GLN A 174 20.09 6.17 -18.48
N ALA A 175 20.55 6.23 -17.23
CA ALA A 175 20.55 5.08 -16.33
C ALA A 175 19.12 4.58 -16.06
N PHE A 176 18.18 5.49 -15.83
CA PHE A 176 16.76 5.19 -15.69
C PHE A 176 16.19 4.54 -16.95
N LYS A 177 16.54 5.05 -18.14
CA LYS A 177 16.09 4.52 -19.42
C LYS A 177 16.67 3.13 -19.69
N GLN A 178 17.95 2.90 -19.44
CA GLN A 178 18.58 1.59 -19.57
C GLN A 178 17.94 0.57 -18.62
N ARG A 179 17.62 0.96 -17.38
CA ARG A 179 16.88 0.07 -16.46
C ARG A 179 15.44 -0.17 -16.88
N PHE A 180 14.77 0.85 -17.39
CA PHE A 180 13.44 0.68 -17.98
C PHE A 180 13.47 -0.29 -19.18
N GLU A 181 14.46 -0.19 -20.06
CA GLU A 181 14.65 -1.09 -21.20
C GLU A 181 15.01 -2.52 -20.76
N GLU A 182 15.89 -2.70 -19.77
CA GLU A 182 16.25 -4.01 -19.20
C GLU A 182 15.07 -4.70 -18.47
N ILE A 183 14.14 -3.92 -17.90
CA ILE A 183 12.92 -4.42 -17.26
C ILE A 183 11.81 -4.68 -18.29
N SER A 184 11.84 -4.03 -19.47
CA SER A 184 10.78 -4.11 -20.48
C SER A 184 11.10 -5.01 -21.68
N GLY A 185 12.35 -5.44 -21.85
CA GLY A 185 12.78 -6.49 -22.79
C GLY A 185 12.58 -7.90 -22.22
#